data_AF-A0AAN1Y0M8-F1
#
_entry.id   AF-A0AAN1Y0M8-F1
#
_cell.length_a   1.000
_cell.length_b   1.000
_cell.length_c   1.000
_cell.angle_alpha   90.00
_cell.angle_beta   90.00
_cell.angle_gamma   90.00
#
_symmetry.space_group_name_H-M   'P 1'
#
loop_
_entity.id
_entity.type
_entity.pdbx_description
1 polymer ?
#
loop_
_entity_poly.entity_id
_entity_poly.type
_entity_poly.pdbx_seq_one_letter_code
_entity_poly.pdbx_strand_id
1 'polypeptide(L)'
;MRSIYAMLLDEGEYFCSISTMYRILRQTGETTERRRLATHPARVKPELLATMPCQVWSWDITRLPGTRKWTYFHLYMIVDVFSR
;
A
#
# COMPACT_ATOMS: atom_id res chain seq x y z
N MET A 1 13.94 1.14 -15.90
CA MET A 1 12.88 0.94 -16.92
C MET A 1 13.57 0.52 -18.22
N ARG A 2 13.70 -0.77 -18.49
CA ARG A 2 14.13 -1.37 -19.77
C ARG A 2 13.82 -2.86 -19.67
N SER A 3 12.74 -3.31 -20.32
CA SER A 3 12.51 -4.73 -20.56
C SER A 3 13.65 -5.25 -21.45
N ILE A 4 14.11 -6.48 -21.27
CA ILE A 4 15.19 -7.07 -22.11
C ILE A 4 14.84 -6.91 -23.60
N TYR A 5 13.57 -7.07 -23.94
CA TYR A 5 13.04 -6.80 -25.27
C TYR A 5 13.29 -5.36 -25.76
N ALA A 6 13.11 -4.33 -24.92
CA ALA A 6 13.37 -2.95 -25.31
C ALA A 6 14.88 -2.68 -25.50
N MET A 7 15.75 -3.35 -24.74
CA MET A 7 17.20 -3.24 -24.90
C MET A 7 17.67 -3.88 -26.22
N LEU A 8 17.16 -5.08 -26.53
CA LEU A 8 17.47 -5.77 -27.79
C LEU A 8 16.95 -4.99 -29.01
N LEU A 9 15.77 -4.35 -28.89
CA LEU A 9 15.28 -3.45 -29.93
C LEU A 9 16.15 -2.20 -30.09
N ASP A 10 16.61 -1.59 -29.00
CA ASP A 10 17.56 -0.46 -29.03
C ASP A 10 18.89 -0.88 -29.72
N GLU A 11 19.30 -2.14 -29.58
CA GLU A 11 20.49 -2.73 -30.21
C GLU A 11 20.26 -3.26 -31.64
N GLY A 12 19.01 -3.23 -32.13
CA GLY A 12 18.64 -3.71 -33.46
C GLY A 12 18.59 -5.24 -33.59
N GLU A 13 18.65 -5.98 -32.48
CA GLU A 13 18.64 -7.44 -32.46
C GLU A 13 17.22 -7.98 -32.25
N TYR A 14 16.74 -8.77 -33.21
CA TYR A 14 15.43 -9.44 -33.13
C TYR A 14 15.58 -10.96 -33.18
N PHE A 15 15.58 -11.61 -32.02
CA PHE A 15 15.70 -13.07 -31.93
C PHE A 15 14.37 -13.81 -32.11
N CYS A 16 13.26 -13.26 -31.60
CA CYS A 16 11.93 -13.88 -31.68
C CYS A 16 10.82 -12.89 -31.33
N SER A 17 9.56 -13.32 -31.50
CA SER A 17 8.40 -12.53 -31.06
C SER A 17 8.41 -12.30 -29.54
N ILE A 18 7.83 -11.18 -29.10
CA ILE A 18 7.68 -10.81 -27.68
C ILE A 18 7.12 -11.96 -26.85
N SER A 19 6.08 -12.63 -27.35
CA SER A 19 5.43 -13.75 -26.68
C SER A 19 6.37 -14.94 -26.49
N THR A 20 7.21 -15.23 -27.49
CA THR A 20 8.22 -16.29 -27.42
C THR A 20 9.32 -15.94 -26.42
N MET A 21 9.79 -14.69 -26.44
CA MET A 21 10.82 -14.19 -25.52
C MET A 21 10.38 -14.32 -24.06
N TYR A 22 9.18 -13.81 -23.72
CA TYR A 22 8.67 -13.92 -22.35
C TYR A 22 8.36 -15.37 -21.95
N ARG A 23 8.01 -16.26 -22.89
CA ARG A 23 7.86 -17.69 -22.60
C ARG A 23 9.19 -18.32 -22.19
N ILE A 24 10.28 -18.02 -22.90
CA ILE A 24 11.64 -18.51 -22.57
C ILE A 24 12.10 -17.93 -21.23
N LEU A 25 11.96 -16.62 -21.02
CA LEU A 25 12.36 -15.96 -19.77
C LEU A 25 11.59 -16.52 -18.55
N ARG A 26 10.33 -16.91 -18.72
CA ARG A 26 9.55 -17.59 -17.68
C ARG A 26 10.07 -19.00 -17.40
N GLN A 27 10.45 -19.75 -18.44
CA GLN A 27 11.02 -21.09 -18.29
C GLN A 27 12.37 -21.08 -17.58
N THR A 28 13.18 -20.04 -17.80
CA THR A 28 14.50 -19.89 -17.17
C THR A 28 14.45 -19.16 -15.82
N GLY A 29 13.26 -18.73 -15.36
CA GLY A 29 13.10 -18.03 -14.08
C GLY A 29 13.57 -16.57 -14.08
N GLU A 30 13.87 -16.00 -15.25
CA GLU A 30 14.39 -14.64 -15.44
C GLU A 30 13.28 -13.57 -15.47
N THR A 31 12.02 -13.96 -15.24
CA THR A 31 10.89 -13.04 -15.02
C THR A 31 10.64 -12.86 -13.53
N THR A 32 11.51 -12.14 -12.84
CA THR A 32 11.32 -11.76 -11.43
C THR A 32 10.92 -10.29 -11.28
N GLU A 33 10.16 -9.99 -10.23
CA GLU A 33 9.85 -8.62 -9.81
C GLU A 33 11.16 -7.89 -9.49
N ARG A 34 11.58 -6.96 -10.35
CA ARG A 34 12.85 -6.23 -10.18
C ARG A 34 12.82 -5.20 -9.05
N ARG A 35 11.65 -4.86 -8.52
CA ARG A 35 11.53 -3.91 -7.42
C ARG A 35 11.89 -4.61 -6.12
N ARG A 36 12.81 -4.02 -5.36
CA ARG A 36 13.07 -4.39 -3.98
C ARG A 36 11.87 -3.94 -3.13
N LEU A 37 10.81 -4.73 -3.14
CA LEU A 37 9.64 -4.48 -2.29
C LEU A 37 10.05 -4.74 -0.84
N ALA A 38 9.80 -3.76 0.02
CA ALA A 38 10.01 -3.95 1.45
C ALA A 38 8.94 -4.93 1.97
N THR A 39 9.37 -6.10 2.44
CA THR A 39 8.49 -7.02 3.16
C THR A 39 8.48 -6.58 4.63
N HIS A 40 7.45 -5.85 5.04
CA HIS A 40 7.24 -5.53 6.44
C HIS A 40 6.42 -6.65 7.09
N PRO A 41 6.99 -7.41 8.05
CA PRO A 41 6.20 -8.34 8.84
C PRO A 41 5.07 -7.58 9.55
N ALA A 42 3.92 -8.22 9.70
CA ALA A 42 2.80 -7.62 10.41
C ALA A 42 3.22 -7.30 11.84
N ARG A 43 3.15 -6.02 12.22
CA ARG A 43 3.38 -5.62 13.61
C ARG A 43 2.22 -6.12 14.46
N VAL A 44 2.55 -6.69 15.62
CA VAL A 44 1.54 -6.99 16.65
C VAL A 44 0.90 -5.67 17.07
N LYS A 45 -0.42 -5.56 16.92
CA LYS A 45 -1.15 -4.39 17.38
C LYS A 45 -1.30 -4.49 18.90
N PRO A 46 -0.98 -3.44 19.68
CA PRO A 46 -1.21 -3.47 21.11
C PRO A 46 -2.71 -3.53 21.39
N GLU A 47 -3.13 -4.45 22.25
CA GLU A 47 -4.50 -4.55 22.74
C GLU A 47 -4.58 -3.88 24.12
N LEU A 48 -5.49 -2.91 24.27
CA LEU A 48 -5.72 -2.19 25.52
C LEU A 48 -7.09 -2.59 26.08
N LEU A 49 -7.12 -2.98 27.35
CA LEU A 49 -8.35 -3.33 28.07
C LEU A 49 -8.62 -2.26 29.16
N ALA A 50 -9.81 -1.68 29.16
CA ALA A 50 -10.27 -0.82 30.24
C ALA A 50 -11.06 -1.64 31.27
N THR A 51 -10.66 -1.58 32.53
CA THR A 51 -11.33 -2.24 33.67
C THR A 51 -12.16 -1.28 34.51
N MET A 52 -11.93 0.03 34.36
CA MET A 52 -12.64 1.12 35.03
C MET A 52 -12.74 2.34 34.11
N PRO A 53 -13.65 3.29 34.40
CA PRO A 53 -13.72 4.55 33.66
C PRO A 53 -12.38 5.32 33.67
N CYS A 54 -12.14 6.10 32.62
CA CYS A 54 -10.98 6.97 32.43
C CYS A 54 -9.63 6.24 32.26
N GLN A 55 -9.60 4.93 32.05
CA GLN A 55 -8.35 4.17 31.83
C GLN A 55 -7.89 4.13 30.37
N VAL A 56 -8.82 4.07 29.41
CA VAL A 56 -8.51 3.99 27.98
C VAL A 56 -9.44 4.93 27.22
N TRP A 57 -8.84 5.79 26.41
CA TRP A 57 -9.55 6.81 25.64
C TRP A 57 -9.39 6.53 24.16
N SER A 58 -10.49 6.59 23.42
CA SER A 58 -10.48 6.59 21.96
C SER A 58 -10.74 8.01 21.48
N TRP A 59 -9.99 8.44 20.47
CA TRP A 59 -10.20 9.74 19.84
C TRP A 59 -10.20 9.60 18.33
N ASP A 60 -10.99 10.42 17.66
CA ASP A 60 -10.95 10.56 16.21
C ASP A 60 -11.15 12.01 15.79
N ILE A 61 -10.70 12.28 14.56
CA ILE A 61 -10.91 13.56 13.90
C ILE A 61 -11.59 13.27 12.57
N THR A 62 -12.85 13.67 12.47
CA THR A 62 -13.65 13.46 11.26
C THR A 62 -13.79 14.78 10.49
N ARG A 63 -13.43 14.78 9.21
CA ARG A 63 -13.67 15.92 8.31
C ARG A 63 -15.10 15.91 7.84
N LEU A 64 -15.86 16.92 8.23
CA LEU A 64 -17.24 17.12 7.80
C LEU A 64 -17.30 18.12 6.64
N PRO A 65 -18.07 17.83 5.57
CA PRO A 65 -18.26 18.77 4.47
C PRO A 65 -18.97 20.03 4.97
N GLY A 66 -18.43 21.19 4.62
CA GLY A 66 -19.07 22.47 4.88
C GLY A 66 -20.14 22.80 3.83
N THR A 67 -20.89 23.87 4.09
CA THR A 67 -22.00 24.32 3.23
C THR A 67 -21.54 24.94 1.90
N ARG A 68 -20.23 25.18 1.71
CA ARG A 68 -19.66 25.79 0.51
C ARG A 68 -18.56 24.90 -0.06
N LYS A 69 -18.28 25.07 -1.35
CA LYS A 69 -17.20 24.36 -2.02
C LYS A 69 -15.87 24.64 -1.30
N TRP A 70 -15.13 23.58 -0.99
CA TRP A 70 -13.84 23.61 -0.28
C TRP A 70 -13.87 24.05 1.17
N THR A 71 -15.04 24.18 1.80
CA THR A 71 -15.12 24.39 3.26
C THR A 71 -15.31 23.05 3.97
N TYR A 72 -14.60 22.86 5.07
CA TYR A 72 -14.66 21.66 5.89
C TYR A 72 -14.60 22.03 7.37
N PHE A 73 -15.35 21.30 8.18
CA PHE A 73 -15.22 21.34 9.64
C PHE A 73 -14.46 20.10 10.11
N HIS A 74 -13.75 20.24 11.23
CA HIS A 74 -13.09 19.11 11.88
C HIS A 74 -13.85 18.82 13.16
N LEU A 75 -14.53 17.67 13.19
CA LEU A 75 -15.15 17.15 14.41
C LEU A 75 -14.07 16.43 15.21
N TYR A 76 -13.80 16.93 16.40
CA TYR A 76 -12.93 16.27 17.38
C TYR A 76 -13.80 15.48 18.34
N MET A 77 -13.56 14.18 18.42
CA MET A 77 -14.23 13.32 19.38
C MET A 77 -13.20 12.66 20.29
N ILE A 78 -13.50 12.66 21.58
CA ILE A 78 -12.72 12.00 22.62
C ILE A 78 -13.73 11.25 23.48
N VAL A 79 -13.59 9.93 23.60
CA VAL A 79 -14.53 9.04 24.27
C VAL A 79 -13.77 8.10 25.20
N ASP A 80 -14.26 7.95 26.42
CA ASP A 80 -13.81 6.90 27.34
C ASP A 80 -14.36 5.54 26.86
N VAL A 81 -13.47 4.57 26.67
CA VAL A 81 -13.82 3.25 26.09
C VAL A 81 -14.67 2.42 27.06
N PHE A 82 -14.55 2.67 28.37
CA PHE A 82 -15.29 1.93 29.38
C PHE A 82 -16.75 2.39 29.52
N SER A 83 -17.03 3.69 29.33
CA SER A 83 -18.36 4.28 29.54
C SER A 83 -19.20 4.51 28.27
N ARG A 84 -18.88 3.84 27.16
CA ARG A 84 -19.54 4.04 25.85
C ARG A 84 -20.89 3.35 25.72
#